data_AF-A0A0F8XVS9-F1
#
_entry.id   AF-A0A0F8XVS9-F1
#
_cell.length_a   1.000
_cell.length_b   1.000
_cell.length_c   1.000
_cell.angle_alpha   90.00
_cell.angle_beta   90.00
_cell.angle_gamma   90.00
#
_symmetry.space_group_name_H-M   'P 1'
#
loop_
_entity.id
_entity.type
_entity.pdbx_description
1 polymer ?
#
loop_
_entity_poly.entity_id
_entity_poly.type
_entity_poly.pdbx_seq_one_letter_code
_entity_poly.pdbx_strand_id
1 'polypeptide(L)'
;MLLYFWKIIDLSSISRNEFLYKISFHFFLFSPEEAVDFMNTCLKNNILIEDENKNLSLSGSLNQKLKQWQRKRRDEIQQNLRSRANLHLIEVQSGEDPTSFNFLLKIFVEKGTINRAVTVPDSAFDLKDVDEKKTILNSNVLGSKETSYIIEIDTIKKKIKHNCHDFETRRSKNKQFCKHLVKFFLLLRVKNQNYTEILLRDIVKNIDKWEFIS
;
A
#
# COMPACT_ATOMS: atom_id res chain seq x y z
N MET A 1 -7.44 -22.38 6.99
CA MET A 1 -8.01 -22.69 5.66
C MET A 1 -9.51 -22.35 5.59
N LEU A 2 -10.37 -22.91 6.46
CA LEU A 2 -11.81 -22.62 6.52
C LEU A 2 -12.19 -21.11 6.48
N LEU A 3 -11.50 -20.26 7.25
CA LEU A 3 -11.73 -18.81 7.24
C LEU A 3 -11.55 -18.16 5.86
N TYR A 4 -10.65 -18.68 5.03
CA TYR A 4 -10.45 -18.17 3.67
C TYR A 4 -11.61 -18.57 2.76
N PHE A 5 -12.19 -19.76 2.97
CA PHE A 5 -13.38 -20.18 2.22
C PHE A 5 -14.56 -19.28 2.57
N TRP A 6 -14.78 -19.02 3.87
CA TRP A 6 -15.83 -18.10 4.31
C TRP A 6 -15.61 -16.66 3.86
N LYS A 7 -14.36 -16.24 3.74
CA LYS A 7 -14.01 -14.93 3.15
C LYS A 7 -14.40 -14.82 1.68
N ILE A 8 -14.38 -15.93 0.93
CA ILE A 8 -14.80 -15.96 -0.49
C ILE A 8 -16.31 -16.10 -0.60
N ILE A 9 -16.93 -16.93 0.23
CA ILE A 9 -18.38 -17.17 0.24
C ILE A 9 -19.14 -15.91 0.68
N ASP A 10 -18.63 -15.21 1.71
CA ASP A 10 -19.19 -13.97 2.25
C ASP A 10 -20.66 -14.05 2.71
N LEU A 11 -21.06 -15.22 3.24
CA LEU A 11 -22.39 -15.46 3.81
C LEU A 11 -22.30 -15.76 5.31
N SER A 12 -23.33 -15.37 6.05
CA SER A 12 -23.47 -15.69 7.48
C SER A 12 -23.65 -17.18 7.73
N SER A 13 -24.34 -17.86 6.81
CA SER A 13 -24.58 -19.29 6.80
C SER A 13 -24.69 -19.79 5.36
N ILE A 14 -24.45 -21.08 5.15
CA ILE A 14 -24.53 -21.74 3.85
C ILE A 14 -25.04 -23.16 4.06
N SER A 15 -25.89 -23.68 3.17
CA SER A 15 -26.34 -25.07 3.30
C SER A 15 -25.15 -26.04 3.17
N ARG A 16 -25.21 -27.18 3.86
CA ARG A 16 -24.18 -28.23 3.79
C ARG A 16 -23.84 -28.63 2.35
N ASN A 17 -24.86 -28.88 1.53
CA ASN A 17 -24.69 -29.29 0.15
C ASN A 17 -24.04 -28.20 -0.70
N GLU A 18 -24.46 -26.96 -0.51
CA GLU A 18 -23.88 -25.83 -1.24
C GLU A 18 -22.42 -25.59 -0.83
N PHE A 19 -22.09 -25.76 0.45
CA PHE A 19 -20.71 -25.66 0.92
C PHE A 19 -19.81 -26.71 0.25
N LEU A 20 -20.22 -27.98 0.26
CA LEU A 20 -19.50 -29.06 -0.40
C LEU A 20 -19.35 -28.81 -1.91
N TYR A 21 -20.44 -28.38 -2.57
CA TYR A 21 -20.42 -28.04 -3.98
C TYR A 21 -19.42 -26.92 -4.27
N LYS A 22 -19.43 -25.84 -3.47
CA LYS A 22 -18.52 -24.71 -3.68
C LYS A 22 -17.06 -25.12 -3.52
N ILE A 23 -16.70 -25.82 -2.45
CA ILE A 23 -15.29 -26.17 -2.22
C ILE A 23 -14.77 -27.23 -3.20
N SER A 24 -15.65 -28.10 -3.71
CA SER A 24 -15.25 -29.17 -4.64
C SER A 24 -15.26 -28.73 -6.10
N PHE A 25 -16.32 -28.06 -6.54
CA PHE A 25 -16.56 -27.80 -7.97
C PHE A 25 -16.48 -26.33 -8.36
N HIS A 26 -16.70 -25.40 -7.43
CA HIS A 26 -16.60 -23.98 -7.77
C HIS A 26 -15.19 -23.44 -7.54
N PHE A 27 -14.59 -23.81 -6.42
CA PHE A 27 -13.23 -23.41 -6.05
C PHE A 27 -12.17 -24.45 -6.43
N PHE A 28 -12.58 -25.68 -6.80
CA PHE A 28 -11.68 -26.79 -7.16
C PHE A 28 -10.58 -27.04 -6.12
N LEU A 29 -10.93 -26.98 -4.83
CA LEU A 29 -9.97 -27.08 -3.73
C LEU A 29 -9.82 -28.51 -3.20
N PHE A 30 -10.86 -29.32 -3.35
CA PHE A 30 -10.92 -30.71 -2.88
C PHE A 30 -11.67 -31.55 -3.90
N SER A 31 -11.36 -32.84 -3.95
CA SER A 31 -12.30 -33.82 -4.47
C SER A 31 -13.55 -33.90 -3.58
N PRO A 32 -14.69 -34.43 -4.08
CA PRO A 32 -15.90 -34.57 -3.27
C PRO A 32 -15.70 -35.36 -1.97
N GLU A 33 -14.86 -36.39 -1.99
CA GLU A 33 -14.54 -37.21 -0.82
C GLU A 33 -13.75 -36.41 0.23
N GLU A 34 -12.67 -35.75 -0.21
CA GLU A 34 -11.86 -34.88 0.66
C GLU A 34 -12.66 -33.70 1.22
N ALA A 35 -13.60 -33.16 0.46
CA ALA A 35 -14.49 -32.07 0.90
C ALA A 35 -15.39 -32.50 2.06
N VAL A 36 -15.93 -33.72 1.99
CA VAL A 36 -16.74 -34.31 3.06
C VAL A 36 -15.90 -34.55 4.30
N ASP A 37 -14.71 -35.13 4.15
CA ASP A 37 -13.79 -35.39 5.26
C ASP A 37 -13.33 -34.09 5.95
N PHE A 38 -13.01 -33.07 5.15
CA PHE A 38 -12.65 -31.75 5.63
C PHE A 38 -13.79 -31.13 6.45
N MET A 39 -15.01 -31.16 5.92
CA MET A 39 -16.18 -30.61 6.59
C MET A 39 -16.47 -31.35 7.90
N ASN A 40 -16.44 -32.68 7.91
CA ASN A 40 -16.65 -33.49 9.10
C ASN A 40 -15.59 -33.21 10.18
N THR A 41 -14.33 -33.05 9.78
CA THR A 41 -13.24 -32.63 10.67
C THR A 41 -13.51 -31.26 11.28
N CYS A 42 -14.05 -30.32 10.49
CA CYS A 42 -14.38 -28.99 10.97
C CYS A 42 -15.56 -28.97 11.95
N LEU A 43 -16.58 -29.80 11.72
CA LEU A 43 -17.70 -29.98 12.64
C LEU A 43 -17.22 -30.61 13.96
N LYS A 44 -16.41 -31.68 13.88
CA LYS A 44 -15.83 -32.35 15.06
C LYS A 44 -15.01 -31.40 15.93
N ASN A 45 -14.29 -30.47 15.32
CA ASN A 45 -13.45 -29.49 16.01
C ASN A 45 -14.23 -28.24 16.47
N ASN A 46 -15.56 -28.19 16.32
CA ASN A 46 -16.42 -27.06 16.69
C ASN A 46 -15.99 -25.72 16.04
N ILE A 47 -15.35 -25.78 14.87
CA ILE A 47 -15.01 -24.60 14.07
C ILE A 47 -16.09 -24.28 13.04
N LEU A 48 -16.88 -25.29 12.68
CA LEU A 48 -18.12 -25.20 11.93
C LEU A 48 -19.27 -25.61 12.85
N ILE A 49 -20.39 -24.90 12.77
CA ILE A 49 -21.62 -25.18 13.52
C ILE A 49 -22.72 -25.47 12.49
N GLU A 50 -23.36 -26.61 12.61
CA GLU A 50 -24.53 -27.00 11.82
C GLU A 50 -25.80 -26.72 12.60
N ASP A 51 -26.76 -26.01 12.00
CA ASP A 51 -28.09 -25.77 12.58
C ASP A 51 -29.08 -26.91 12.26
N GLU A 52 -30.29 -26.84 12.82
CA GLU A 52 -31.37 -27.83 12.60
C GLU A 52 -31.77 -27.94 11.11
N ASN A 53 -31.52 -26.91 10.32
CA ASN A 53 -31.81 -26.85 8.89
C ASN A 53 -30.63 -27.31 8.02
N LYS A 54 -29.58 -27.90 8.61
CA LYS A 54 -28.34 -28.31 7.93
C LYS A 54 -27.60 -27.15 7.26
N ASN A 55 -27.73 -25.95 7.81
CA ASN A 55 -26.89 -24.81 7.44
C ASN A 55 -25.66 -24.78 8.32
N LEU A 56 -24.55 -24.49 7.66
CA LEU A 56 -23.24 -24.35 8.22
C LEU A 56 -22.94 -22.88 8.50
N SER A 57 -22.41 -22.60 9.69
CA SER A 57 -21.92 -21.29 10.09
C SER A 57 -20.57 -21.42 10.81
N LEU A 58 -19.79 -20.35 10.81
CA LEU A 58 -18.57 -20.31 11.60
C LEU A 58 -18.89 -20.20 13.09
N SER A 59 -18.06 -20.82 13.93
CA SER A 59 -18.13 -20.63 15.37
C SER A 59 -17.96 -19.15 15.77
N GLY A 60 -18.50 -18.77 16.93
CA GLY A 60 -18.53 -17.37 17.37
C GLY A 60 -17.15 -16.69 17.36
N SER A 61 -16.10 -17.39 17.80
CA SER A 61 -14.73 -16.88 17.80
C SER A 61 -14.17 -16.67 16.39
N LEU A 62 -14.44 -17.61 15.46
CA LEU A 62 -14.01 -17.51 14.07
C LEU A 62 -14.78 -16.45 13.30
N ASN A 63 -16.08 -16.31 13.55
CA ASN A 63 -16.90 -15.26 12.96
C ASN A 63 -16.44 -13.86 13.40
N GLN A 64 -16.11 -13.69 14.69
CA GLN A 64 -15.50 -12.44 15.18
C GLN A 64 -14.17 -12.13 14.47
N LYS A 65 -13.30 -13.14 14.31
CA LYS A 65 -12.04 -12.99 13.58
C LYS A 65 -12.25 -12.59 12.12
N LEU A 66 -13.23 -13.19 11.43
CA LEU A 66 -13.60 -12.83 10.06
C LEU A 66 -14.08 -11.37 9.97
N LYS A 67 -14.96 -10.94 10.87
CA LYS A 67 -15.45 -9.56 10.93
C LYS A 67 -14.32 -8.56 11.16
N GLN A 68 -13.35 -8.88 12.02
CA GLN A 68 -12.17 -8.04 12.24
C GLN A 68 -11.33 -7.92 10.97
N TRP A 69 -11.11 -9.02 10.23
CA TRP A 69 -10.41 -8.99 8.94
C TRP A 69 -11.13 -8.14 7.90
N GLN A 70 -12.45 -8.30 7.78
CA GLN A 70 -13.27 -7.50 6.87
C GLN A 70 -13.22 -6.01 7.23
N ARG A 71 -13.30 -5.66 8.52
CA ARG A 71 -13.18 -4.28 9.00
C ARG A 71 -11.82 -3.69 8.64
N LYS A 72 -10.73 -4.36 9.03
CA LYS A 72 -9.35 -3.92 8.71
C LYS A 72 -9.18 -3.69 7.22
N ARG A 73 -9.68 -4.61 6.39
CA ARG A 73 -9.58 -4.47 4.94
C ARG A 73 -10.41 -3.31 4.38
N ARG A 74 -11.61 -3.08 4.91
CA ARG A 74 -12.42 -1.90 4.53
C ARG A 74 -11.71 -0.61 4.88
N ASP A 75 -11.11 -0.52 6.06
CA ASP A 75 -10.37 0.66 6.51
C ASP A 75 -9.15 0.91 5.58
N GLU A 76 -8.39 -0.14 5.24
CA GLU A 76 -7.28 -0.06 4.27
C GLU A 76 -7.75 0.40 2.88
N ILE A 77 -8.85 -0.16 2.36
CA ILE A 77 -9.40 0.22 1.05
C ILE A 77 -9.89 1.66 1.09
N GLN A 78 -10.57 2.08 2.15
CA GLN A 78 -11.07 3.44 2.30
C GLN A 78 -9.92 4.44 2.40
N GLN A 79 -8.85 4.13 3.13
CA GLN A 79 -7.63 4.94 3.15
C GLN A 79 -7.04 5.07 1.75
N ASN A 80 -6.87 3.95 1.04
CA ASN A 80 -6.35 3.94 -0.34
C ASN A 80 -7.24 4.73 -1.32
N LEU A 81 -8.56 4.64 -1.18
CA LEU A 81 -9.51 5.41 -1.99
C LEU A 81 -9.41 6.90 -1.70
N ARG A 82 -9.27 7.32 -0.42
CA ARG A 82 -9.00 8.72 -0.06
C ARG A 82 -7.68 9.22 -0.64
N SER A 83 -6.62 8.42 -0.54
CA SER A 83 -5.32 8.72 -1.16
C SER A 83 -5.43 8.88 -2.68
N ARG A 84 -6.27 8.07 -3.33
CA ARG A 84 -6.54 8.15 -4.78
C ARG A 84 -7.46 9.30 -5.17
N ALA A 85 -8.45 9.66 -4.36
CA ALA A 85 -9.30 10.83 -4.58
C ALA A 85 -8.48 12.13 -4.51
N ASN A 86 -7.53 12.21 -3.57
CA ASN A 86 -6.53 13.27 -3.56
C ASN A 86 -5.69 13.30 -4.84
N LEU A 87 -5.54 12.16 -5.54
CA LEU A 87 -4.83 12.03 -6.79
C LEU A 87 -5.67 12.40 -8.03
N HIS A 88 -6.97 12.12 -8.01
CA HIS A 88 -7.89 12.64 -9.03
C HIS A 88 -8.03 14.17 -8.91
N LEU A 89 -7.99 14.73 -7.69
CA LEU A 89 -7.84 16.18 -7.50
C LEU A 89 -6.51 16.70 -8.06
N ILE A 90 -5.43 15.90 -7.99
CA ILE A 90 -4.13 16.22 -8.60
C ILE A 90 -4.18 16.21 -10.14
N GLU A 91 -4.96 15.32 -10.77
CA GLU A 91 -5.16 15.27 -12.22
C GLU A 91 -6.15 16.32 -12.73
N VAL A 92 -7.18 16.67 -11.96
CA VAL A 92 -8.19 17.68 -12.34
C VAL A 92 -7.72 19.11 -12.02
N GLN A 93 -6.84 19.32 -11.03
CA GLN A 93 -6.20 20.61 -10.75
C GLN A 93 -4.87 20.80 -11.48
N SER A 94 -4.56 20.02 -12.53
CA SER A 94 -3.56 20.46 -13.50
C SER A 94 -4.15 21.56 -14.40
N GLY A 95 -4.52 22.68 -13.78
CA GLY A 95 -4.34 23.96 -14.45
C GLY A 95 -2.84 24.12 -14.70
N GLU A 96 -2.49 24.74 -15.82
CA GLU A 96 -1.16 24.90 -16.39
C GLU A 96 -0.21 25.76 -15.54
N ASP A 97 -0.30 25.71 -14.22
CA ASP A 97 0.61 26.44 -13.33
C ASP A 97 1.93 25.65 -13.19
N PRO A 98 3.04 26.14 -13.77
CA PRO A 98 4.36 25.51 -13.68
C PRO A 98 4.90 25.49 -12.23
N THR A 99 4.20 26.16 -11.32
CA THR A 99 4.55 26.27 -9.92
C THR A 99 3.86 25.22 -9.04
N SER A 100 2.86 24.51 -9.56
CA SER A 100 2.11 23.51 -8.79
C SER A 100 2.96 22.30 -8.40
N PHE A 101 2.76 21.78 -7.19
CA PHE A 101 3.43 20.56 -6.70
C PHE A 101 3.40 19.41 -7.70
N ASN A 102 2.24 19.19 -8.34
CA ASN A 102 2.04 18.09 -9.27
C ASN A 102 2.87 18.25 -10.54
N PHE A 103 2.97 19.48 -11.06
CA PHE A 103 3.82 19.78 -12.20
C PHE A 103 5.28 19.55 -11.85
N LEU A 104 5.74 20.07 -10.72
CA LEU A 104 7.13 19.91 -10.25
C LEU A 104 7.48 18.42 -10.03
N LEU A 105 6.58 17.65 -9.43
CA LEU A 105 6.80 16.22 -9.20
C LEU A 105 6.81 15.41 -10.51
N LYS A 106 5.98 15.77 -11.48
CA LYS A 106 5.90 15.12 -12.81
C LYS A 106 7.23 15.20 -13.58
N ILE A 107 8.04 16.23 -13.35
CA ILE A 107 9.37 16.38 -13.98
C ILE A 107 10.31 15.23 -13.61
N PHE A 108 10.19 14.69 -12.39
CA PHE A 108 11.08 13.65 -11.88
C PHE A 108 10.61 12.21 -12.12
N VAL A 109 9.45 12.00 -12.75
CA VAL A 109 8.80 10.67 -12.78
C VAL A 109 8.36 10.26 -14.17
N GLU A 110 8.63 9.00 -14.51
CA GLU A 110 8.03 8.37 -15.70
C GLU A 110 6.56 8.03 -15.47
N LYS A 111 5.81 7.91 -16.59
CA LYS A 111 4.45 7.40 -16.62
C LYS A 111 4.35 6.09 -15.80
N GLY A 112 3.43 6.07 -14.83
CA GLY A 112 3.20 4.92 -13.95
C GLY A 112 4.02 4.88 -12.65
N THR A 113 5.05 5.71 -12.46
CA THR A 113 5.81 5.75 -11.20
C THR A 113 4.97 6.32 -10.05
N ILE A 114 4.13 7.33 -10.33
CA ILE A 114 3.17 7.89 -9.37
C ILE A 114 2.20 6.79 -8.89
N ASN A 115 1.64 6.00 -9.80
CA ASN A 115 0.72 4.90 -9.45
C ASN A 115 1.38 3.87 -8.54
N ARG A 116 2.66 3.53 -8.80
CA ARG A 116 3.44 2.63 -7.93
C ARG A 116 3.73 3.26 -6.57
N ALA A 117 3.96 4.57 -6.49
CA ALA A 117 4.23 5.25 -5.22
C ALA A 117 3.03 5.17 -4.26
N VAL A 118 1.80 5.26 -4.78
CA VAL A 118 0.56 5.15 -3.97
C VAL A 118 0.43 3.78 -3.29
N THR A 119 0.96 2.72 -3.91
CA THR A 119 0.92 1.38 -3.32
C THR A 119 1.84 1.21 -2.11
N VAL A 120 2.77 2.14 -1.90
CA VAL A 120 3.64 2.14 -0.71
C VAL A 120 2.83 2.70 0.46
N PRO A 121 2.65 1.93 1.55
CA PRO A 121 1.85 2.36 2.68
C PRO A 121 2.55 3.50 3.43
N ASP A 122 1.76 4.43 3.99
CA ASP A 122 2.29 5.55 4.77
C ASP A 122 3.11 5.06 5.98
N SER A 123 2.67 3.96 6.59
CA SER A 123 3.33 3.31 7.73
C SER A 123 4.68 2.70 7.40
N ALA A 124 5.09 2.62 6.13
CA ALA A 124 6.43 2.20 5.76
C ALA A 124 7.49 3.26 6.06
N PHE A 125 7.11 4.52 6.29
CA PHE A 125 8.05 5.63 6.46
C PHE A 125 8.19 6.03 7.93
N ASP A 126 9.43 6.19 8.39
CA ASP A 126 9.75 6.90 9.63
C ASP A 126 10.15 8.35 9.28
N LEU A 127 9.28 9.31 9.57
CA LEU A 127 9.45 10.74 9.22
C LEU A 127 9.80 11.61 10.45
N LYS A 128 10.39 11.04 11.51
CA LYS A 128 10.75 11.77 12.73
C LYS A 128 11.75 12.90 12.50
N ASP A 129 12.63 12.76 11.50
CA ASP A 129 13.70 13.71 11.20
C ASP A 129 13.46 14.58 9.98
N VAL A 130 12.18 14.90 9.72
CA VAL A 130 11.78 15.71 8.57
C VAL A 130 11.05 16.95 9.07
N ASP A 131 11.79 18.07 9.17
CA ASP A 131 11.34 19.38 9.65
C ASP A 131 11.88 20.47 8.70
N GLU A 132 11.08 21.49 8.42
CA GLU A 132 11.44 22.64 7.56
C GLU A 132 12.68 23.40 8.04
N LYS A 133 12.95 23.37 9.35
CA LYS A 133 14.11 24.04 9.96
C LYS A 133 15.41 23.23 9.80
N LYS A 134 15.30 21.95 9.41
CA LYS A 134 16.47 21.09 9.22
C LYS A 134 16.99 21.26 7.79
N THR A 135 18.31 21.32 7.69
CA THR A 135 19.02 21.33 6.40
C THR A 135 19.13 19.94 5.79
N ILE A 136 19.09 18.90 6.63
CA ILE A 136 19.13 17.50 6.23
C ILE A 136 17.82 16.82 6.64
N LEU A 137 17.11 16.29 5.67
CA LEU A 137 15.88 15.52 5.88
C LEU A 137 16.23 14.03 5.84
N ASN A 138 15.95 13.32 6.93
CA ASN A 138 16.22 11.89 7.03
C ASN A 138 14.92 11.09 7.21
N SER A 139 14.81 10.00 6.47
CA SER A 139 13.72 9.04 6.63
C SER A 139 14.19 7.64 6.29
N ASN A 140 13.64 6.65 7.01
CA ASN A 140 13.77 5.25 6.65
C ASN A 140 12.47 4.78 6.01
N VAL A 141 12.57 3.98 4.95
CA VAL A 141 11.42 3.36 4.30
C VAL A 141 11.57 1.84 4.28
N LEU A 142 10.55 1.15 4.81
CA LEU A 142 10.48 -0.30 4.76
C LEU A 142 10.33 -0.76 3.30
N GLY A 143 11.27 -1.61 2.90
CA GLY A 143 11.40 -2.13 1.56
C GLY A 143 10.97 -3.58 1.42
N SER A 144 11.35 -4.16 0.28
CA SER A 144 11.32 -5.62 0.06
C SER A 144 12.50 -6.35 0.71
N LYS A 145 13.53 -5.62 1.13
CA LYS A 145 14.69 -6.17 1.85
C LYS A 145 14.36 -6.22 3.35
N GLU A 146 15.05 -7.11 4.06
CA GLU A 146 14.98 -7.18 5.54
C GLU A 146 15.50 -5.89 6.19
N THR A 147 16.36 -5.15 5.49
CA THR A 147 16.85 -3.83 5.91
C THR A 147 16.08 -2.70 5.23
N SER A 148 15.73 -1.68 6.01
CA SER A 148 15.10 -0.45 5.52
C SER A 148 16.00 0.30 4.54
N TYR A 149 15.40 0.93 3.53
CA TYR A 149 16.11 1.87 2.67
C TYR A 149 16.20 3.23 3.36
N ILE A 150 17.30 3.94 3.13
CA ILE A 150 17.52 5.30 3.64
C ILE A 150 17.09 6.33 2.61
N ILE A 151 16.47 7.42 3.04
CA ILE A 151 16.22 8.63 2.25
C ILE A 151 16.88 9.77 3.02
N GLU A 152 17.85 10.42 2.40
CA GLU A 152 18.54 11.58 2.95
C GLU A 152 18.53 12.70 1.89
N ILE A 153 18.03 13.88 2.26
CA ILE A 153 18.04 15.07 1.41
C ILE A 153 18.80 16.18 2.13
N ASP A 154 20.00 16.50 1.67
CA ASP A 154 20.81 17.61 2.15
C ASP A 154 20.56 18.82 1.24
N THR A 155 19.84 19.80 1.77
CA THR A 155 19.43 21.01 1.05
C THR A 155 20.56 22.03 0.87
N ILE A 156 21.61 21.95 1.70
CA ILE A 156 22.78 22.83 1.62
C ILE A 156 23.78 22.27 0.61
N LYS A 157 24.10 20.98 0.70
CA LYS A 157 25.00 20.31 -0.25
C LYS A 157 24.31 19.92 -1.56
N LYS A 158 22.99 20.10 -1.64
CA LYS A 158 22.14 19.73 -2.79
C LYS A 158 22.31 18.25 -3.17
N LYS A 159 22.15 17.36 -2.20
CA LYS A 159 22.28 15.91 -2.39
C LYS A 159 20.99 15.19 -2.05
N ILE A 160 20.57 14.26 -2.90
CA ILE A 160 19.50 13.30 -2.63
C ILE A 160 20.13 11.92 -2.62
N LYS A 161 20.17 11.28 -1.45
CA LYS A 161 20.73 9.96 -1.27
C LYS A 161 19.63 8.94 -1.00
N HIS A 162 19.66 7.83 -1.75
CA HIS A 162 18.72 6.73 -1.56
C HIS A 162 19.26 5.41 -2.12
N ASN A 163 19.09 4.31 -1.37
CA ASN A 163 19.70 3.01 -1.67
C ASN A 163 18.69 1.92 -2.08
N CYS A 164 17.52 2.28 -2.64
CA CYS A 164 16.65 1.25 -3.21
C CYS A 164 17.12 0.85 -4.61
N HIS A 165 16.92 -0.42 -4.96
CA HIS A 165 17.42 -0.98 -6.21
C HIS A 165 17.00 -0.20 -7.48
N ASP A 166 15.75 0.25 -7.58
CA ASP A 166 15.28 1.06 -8.74
C ASP A 166 16.05 2.39 -8.82
N PHE A 167 16.36 3.00 -7.66
CA PHE A 167 17.12 4.24 -7.60
C PHE A 167 18.58 4.04 -7.94
N GLU A 168 19.23 3.07 -7.31
CA GLU A 168 20.66 2.77 -7.49
C GLU A 168 20.99 2.41 -8.94
N THR A 169 20.16 1.57 -9.57
CA THR A 169 20.45 1.04 -10.91
C THR A 169 20.14 2.03 -12.03
N ARG A 170 19.10 2.85 -11.86
CA ARG A 170 18.51 3.63 -12.97
C ARG A 170 18.12 5.05 -12.61
N ARG A 171 17.38 5.27 -11.52
CA ARG A 171 16.78 6.61 -11.28
C ARG A 171 17.82 7.67 -10.92
N SER A 172 18.86 7.32 -10.16
CA SER A 172 19.92 8.25 -9.78
C SER A 172 20.62 8.85 -11.01
N LYS A 173 21.03 7.99 -11.94
CA LYS A 173 21.73 8.36 -13.19
C LYS A 173 20.93 9.34 -14.06
N ASN A 174 19.61 9.17 -14.07
CA ASN A 174 18.71 10.01 -14.87
C ASN A 174 18.15 11.20 -14.07
N LYS A 175 18.62 11.45 -12.84
CA LYS A 175 18.06 12.45 -11.91
C LYS A 175 16.54 12.34 -11.75
N GLN A 176 16.05 11.12 -11.68
CA GLN A 176 14.63 10.79 -11.53
C GLN A 176 14.34 10.26 -10.12
N PHE A 177 13.07 10.25 -9.74
CA PHE A 177 12.60 9.68 -8.49
C PHE A 177 12.09 8.25 -8.69
N CYS A 178 12.45 7.38 -7.74
CA CYS A 178 11.81 6.08 -7.59
C CYS A 178 10.47 6.23 -6.85
N LYS A 179 9.70 5.13 -6.78
CA LYS A 179 8.40 5.12 -6.07
C LYS A 179 8.49 5.57 -4.60
N HIS A 180 9.61 5.31 -3.92
CA HIS A 180 9.79 5.68 -2.51
C HIS A 180 10.01 7.18 -2.34
N LEU A 181 10.85 7.80 -3.18
CA LEU A 181 11.07 9.25 -3.16
C LEU A 181 9.79 10.01 -3.52
N VAL A 182 9.04 9.53 -4.51
CA VAL A 182 7.73 10.10 -4.84
C VAL A 182 6.79 10.05 -3.63
N LYS A 183 6.69 8.89 -2.97
CA LYS A 183 5.85 8.74 -1.78
C LYS A 183 6.34 9.63 -0.63
N PHE A 184 7.66 9.74 -0.44
CA PHE A 184 8.27 10.64 0.54
C PHE A 184 7.83 12.09 0.32
N PHE A 185 7.93 12.61 -0.91
CA PHE A 185 7.48 13.98 -1.21
C PHE A 185 5.96 14.17 -1.06
N LEU A 186 5.16 13.14 -1.35
CA LEU A 186 3.72 13.17 -1.06
C LEU A 186 3.44 13.30 0.44
N LEU A 187 4.15 12.54 1.28
CA LEU A 187 4.01 12.61 2.73
C LEU A 187 4.57 13.94 3.30
N LEU A 188 5.67 14.44 2.74
CA LEU A 188 6.25 15.73 3.12
C LEU A 188 5.27 16.87 2.82
N ARG A 189 4.57 16.83 1.67
CA ARG A 189 3.53 17.80 1.33
C ARG A 189 2.38 17.80 2.33
N VAL A 190 1.94 16.63 2.78
CA VAL A 190 0.88 16.51 3.80
C VAL A 190 1.33 17.15 5.12
N LYS A 191 2.61 17.02 5.49
CA LYS A 191 3.17 17.68 6.67
C LYS A 191 3.31 19.20 6.49
N ASN A 192 3.86 19.63 5.35
CA ASN A 192 4.11 21.03 5.05
C ASN A 192 4.14 21.28 3.54
N GLN A 193 3.01 21.74 3.01
CA GLN A 193 2.85 21.93 1.57
C GLN A 193 3.84 22.97 1.01
N ASN A 194 3.95 24.14 1.66
CA ASN A 194 4.77 25.25 1.16
C ASN A 194 6.26 24.88 1.10
N TYR A 195 6.80 24.32 2.18
CA TYR A 195 8.20 23.88 2.23
C TYR A 195 8.49 22.84 1.14
N THR A 196 7.59 21.86 0.97
CA THR A 196 7.75 20.80 -0.03
C THR A 196 7.82 21.35 -1.45
N GLU A 197 6.93 22.31 -1.77
CA GLU A 197 6.89 22.95 -3.08
C GLU A 197 8.12 23.81 -3.33
N ILE A 198 8.61 24.54 -2.32
CA ILE A 198 9.86 25.31 -2.40
C ILE A 198 11.04 24.38 -2.66
N LEU A 199 11.14 23.27 -1.92
CA LEU A 199 12.22 22.29 -2.07
C LEU A 199 12.20 21.67 -3.47
N LEU A 200 11.04 21.16 -3.93
CA LEU A 200 10.93 20.60 -5.28
C LEU A 200 11.26 21.63 -6.35
N ARG A 201 10.84 22.88 -6.18
CA ARG A 201 11.18 23.96 -7.11
C ARG A 201 12.68 24.25 -7.15
N ASP A 202 13.36 24.23 -6.01
CA ASP A 202 14.83 24.37 -5.98
C ASP A 202 15.51 23.22 -6.72
N ILE A 203 15.06 21.99 -6.48
CA ILE A 203 15.60 20.79 -7.16
C ILE A 203 15.40 20.90 -8.67
N VAL A 204 14.21 21.31 -9.14
CA VAL A 204 13.93 21.50 -10.58
C VAL A 204 14.81 22.60 -11.18
N LYS A 205 14.82 23.80 -10.56
CA LYS A 205 15.54 24.96 -11.09
C LYS A 205 17.05 24.78 -11.08
N ASN A 206 17.57 24.02 -10.13
CA ASN A 206 19.00 23.80 -9.95
C ASN A 206 19.38 22.33 -10.19
N ILE A 207 18.67 21.61 -11.06
CA ILE A 207 18.83 20.16 -11.23
C ILE A 207 20.27 19.75 -11.53
N ASP A 208 21.02 20.57 -12.27
CA ASP A 208 22.43 20.33 -12.60
C ASP A 208 23.35 20.41 -11.39
N LYS A 209 22.98 21.21 -10.38
CA LYS A 209 23.71 21.34 -9.11
C LYS A 209 23.30 20.29 -8.08
N TRP A 210 22.17 19.61 -8.29
CA TRP A 210 21.72 18.55 -7.41
C TRP A 210 22.35 17.21 -7.79
N GLU A 211 22.95 16.54 -6.81
CA GLU A 211 23.53 15.21 -6.94
C GLU A 211 22.55 14.14 -6.45
N PHE A 212 22.37 13.09 -7.26
CA PHE A 212 21.52 11.95 -6.94
C PHE A 212 22.43 10.75 -6.65
N ILE A 213 22.53 10.37 -5.38
CA ILE A 213 23.54 9.44 -4.87
C ILE A 213 22.87 8.13 -4.46
N SER A 214 23.30 7.04 -5.08
CA SER A 214 22.95 5.67 -4.69
C SER A 214 23.70 5.23 -3.44
#